data_AF-A0A9W8GDT8-F1
#
_entry.id   AF-A0A9W8GDT8-F1
#
_cell.length_a   1.000
_cell.length_b   1.000
_cell.length_c   1.000
_cell.angle_alpha   90.00
_cell.angle_beta   90.00
_cell.angle_gamma   90.00
#
_symmetry.space_group_name_H-M   'P 1'
#
loop_
_entity.id
_entity.type
_entity.pdbx_description
1 polymer ?
#
loop_
_entity_poly.entity_id
_entity_poly.type
_entity_poly.pdbx_seq_one_letter_code
_entity_poly.pdbx_strand_id
1 'polypeptide(L)'
;MFRIDESTPSIDAMEITMSDSRIKQSEEYLSFGQDILKKIENKEITGDDGRELLDNKVEELKRRMDKRRKREVRHQPSTTTRKKVERDYERLMKKGWDSRDFGMEVVRGSYTVRSDMYSVAIPVVAEFTERAMQMQKDILAKQTKPLLRPQHYCMASVGIKGSERFYTKTSHTPVLTPDGDINEEFYARLCGKVETLLDRAPDYEESTLDLICCNVTMTYTISQWENITNWYPDSDTPFPKYKHFRDFTVFLASNEKIGCEEQCVMELNRIFYGNLI
;
A
#
# COMPACT_ATOMS: atom_id res chain seq x y z
N MET A 1 1.66 -5.75 9.97
CA MET A 1 3.09 -5.73 9.63
C MET A 1 3.18 -5.42 8.15
N PHE A 2 3.34 -4.15 7.81
CA PHE A 2 3.58 -3.72 6.44
C PHE A 2 5.03 -4.10 6.09
N ARG A 3 5.21 -5.07 5.19
CA ARG A 3 6.51 -5.43 4.65
C ARG A 3 6.51 -5.00 3.19
N ILE A 4 7.25 -3.95 2.88
CA ILE A 4 7.63 -3.69 1.49
C ILE A 4 8.65 -4.77 1.16
N ASP A 5 8.42 -5.56 0.13
CA ASP A 5 9.33 -6.58 -0.34
C ASP A 5 9.40 -6.56 -1.87
N GLU A 6 10.18 -7.47 -2.45
CA GLU A 6 10.40 -7.55 -3.90
C GLU A 6 9.10 -7.81 -4.69
N SER A 7 8.02 -8.24 -4.03
CA SER A 7 6.71 -8.45 -4.67
C SER A 7 5.80 -7.21 -4.66
N THR A 8 6.16 -6.19 -3.88
CA THR A 8 5.42 -4.92 -3.78
C THR A 8 5.74 -4.06 -5.00
N PRO A 9 4.77 -3.55 -5.79
CA PRO A 9 5.09 -2.68 -6.92
C PRO A 9 5.71 -1.35 -6.47
N SER A 10 6.59 -0.77 -7.29
CA SER A 10 7.13 0.57 -7.07
C SER A 10 6.01 1.62 -7.07
N ILE A 11 6.19 2.73 -6.36
CA ILE A 11 5.16 3.78 -6.29
C ILE A 11 4.92 4.43 -7.65
N ASP A 12 5.96 4.46 -8.51
CA ASP A 12 5.88 4.95 -9.88
C ASP A 12 5.08 3.99 -10.79
N ALA A 13 5.09 2.69 -10.46
CA ALA A 13 4.30 1.65 -11.14
C ALA A 13 2.93 1.39 -10.49
N MET A 14 2.68 1.92 -9.28
CA MET A 14 1.35 1.98 -8.71
C MET A 14 0.53 2.94 -9.58
N GLU A 15 -0.33 2.39 -10.43
CA GLU A 15 -1.44 3.15 -10.99
C GLU A 15 -2.25 3.69 -9.81
N ILE A 16 -1.98 4.95 -9.44
CA ILE A 16 -2.84 5.74 -8.55
C ILE A 16 -4.21 5.67 -9.20
N THR A 17 -5.09 4.83 -8.67
CA THR A 17 -6.32 4.45 -9.38
C THR A 17 -7.38 5.50 -9.12
N MET A 18 -7.13 6.73 -9.60
CA MET A 18 -8.11 7.80 -9.79
C MET A 18 -8.85 7.56 -11.12
N SER A 19 -9.31 6.33 -11.38
CA SER A 19 -10.08 6.10 -12.61
C SER A 19 -11.52 6.54 -12.36
N ASP A 20 -12.01 7.47 -13.18
CA ASP A 20 -13.41 7.94 -13.16
C ASP A 20 -14.41 6.78 -13.14
N SER A 21 -14.03 5.64 -13.72
CA SER A 21 -14.84 4.44 -13.69
C SER A 21 -14.96 3.77 -12.33
N ARG A 22 -13.91 3.78 -11.52
CA ARG A 22 -13.98 3.26 -10.15
C ARG A 22 -14.78 4.23 -9.27
N ILE A 23 -14.60 5.54 -9.47
CA ILE A 23 -15.38 6.57 -8.80
C ILE A 23 -16.88 6.38 -9.10
N LYS A 24 -17.25 6.27 -10.38
CA LYS A 24 -18.65 6.01 -10.80
C LYS A 24 -19.23 4.70 -10.26
N GLN A 25 -18.41 3.66 -10.09
CA GLN A 25 -18.87 2.39 -9.52
C GLN A 25 -19.09 2.48 -8.01
N SER A 26 -18.23 3.23 -7.31
CA SER A 26 -18.44 3.55 -5.89
C SER A 26 -19.70 4.39 -5.70
N GLU A 27 -19.93 5.39 -6.56
CA GLU A 27 -21.18 6.18 -6.57
C GLU A 27 -22.40 5.30 -6.84
N GLU A 28 -22.34 4.39 -7.82
CA GLU A 28 -23.43 3.44 -8.14
C GLU A 28 -23.76 2.54 -6.94
N TYR A 29 -22.73 2.03 -6.25
CA TYR A 29 -22.93 1.19 -5.08
C TYR A 29 -23.53 1.96 -3.90
N LEU A 30 -23.03 3.18 -3.63
CA LEU A 30 -23.51 4.02 -2.54
C LEU A 30 -24.96 4.45 -2.76
N SER A 31 -25.32 4.86 -3.99
CA SER A 31 -26.70 5.18 -4.36
C SER A 31 -27.63 3.98 -4.15
N PHE A 32 -27.21 2.79 -4.58
CA PHE A 32 -27.99 1.57 -4.38
C PHE A 32 -28.13 1.24 -2.89
N GLY A 33 -27.07 1.43 -2.09
CA GLY A 33 -27.11 1.23 -0.65
C GLY A 33 -28.11 2.14 0.07
N GLN A 34 -28.19 3.41 -0.33
CA GLN A 34 -29.17 4.34 0.22
C GLN A 34 -30.61 3.92 -0.12
N ASP A 35 -30.86 3.39 -1.31
CA ASP A 35 -32.18 2.90 -1.70
C ASP A 35 -32.58 1.63 -0.92
N ILE A 36 -31.63 0.73 -0.66
CA ILE A 36 -31.88 -0.46 0.18
C ILE A 36 -32.17 -0.06 1.63
N LEU A 37 -31.41 0.88 2.19
CA LEU A 37 -31.64 1.38 3.55
C LEU A 37 -33.04 1.99 3.69
N LYS A 38 -33.49 2.81 2.73
CA LYS A 38 -34.86 3.35 2.71
C LYS A 38 -35.93 2.26 2.69
N LYS A 39 -35.71 1.18 1.93
CA LYS A 39 -36.65 0.05 1.89
C LYS A 39 -36.71 -0.73 3.20
N ILE A 40 -35.59 -0.84 3.92
CA ILE A 40 -35.53 -1.43 5.26
C ILE A 40 -36.27 -0.54 6.26
N GLU A 41 -36.03 0.78 6.22
CA GLU A 41 -36.69 1.76 7.09
C GLU A 41 -38.22 1.78 6.88
N ASN A 42 -38.66 1.69 5.62
CA ASN A 42 -40.08 1.59 5.25
C ASN A 42 -40.70 0.22 5.55
N LYS A 43 -39.92 -0.75 6.05
CA LYS A 43 -40.34 -2.14 6.31
C LYS A 43 -40.83 -2.87 5.06
N GLU A 44 -40.36 -2.47 3.88
CA GLU A 44 -40.67 -3.12 2.60
C GLU A 44 -39.86 -4.42 2.41
N ILE A 45 -38.67 -4.48 3.00
CA ILE A 45 -37.77 -5.64 2.99
C ILE A 45 -37.16 -5.84 4.39
N THR A 46 -36.72 -7.06 4.70
CA THR A 46 -36.01 -7.31 5.96
C THR A 46 -34.53 -6.90 5.86
N GLY A 47 -33.86 -6.80 7.00
CA GLY A 47 -32.42 -6.52 7.03
C GLY A 47 -31.58 -7.60 6.33
N ASP A 48 -32.00 -8.87 6.44
CA ASP A 48 -31.34 -9.99 5.78
C ASP A 48 -31.52 -9.92 4.26
N ASP A 49 -32.74 -9.61 3.79
CA ASP A 49 -33.02 -9.39 2.35
C ASP A 49 -32.19 -8.21 1.80
N GLY A 50 -32.07 -7.13 2.59
CA GLY A 50 -31.25 -5.98 2.23
C GLY A 50 -29.78 -6.32 2.11
N ARG A 51 -29.25 -7.13 3.04
CA ARG A 51 -27.86 -7.61 3.01
C ARG A 51 -27.60 -8.47 1.77
N GLU A 52 -28.51 -9.39 1.46
CA GLU A 52 -28.40 -10.23 0.26
C GLU A 52 -28.41 -9.39 -1.02
N LEU A 53 -29.25 -8.35 -1.09
CA LEU A 53 -29.29 -7.42 -2.23
C LEU A 53 -27.97 -6.63 -2.39
N LEU A 54 -27.37 -6.19 -1.29
CA LEU A 54 -26.08 -5.50 -1.30
C LEU A 54 -24.94 -6.43 -1.75
N ASP A 55 -24.89 -7.65 -1.24
CA ASP A 55 -23.89 -8.65 -1.62
C ASP A 55 -24.00 -9.03 -3.12
N ASN A 56 -25.24 -9.21 -3.60
CA ASN A 56 -25.52 -9.41 -5.02
C ASN A 56 -25.05 -8.23 -5.88
N LYS A 57 -25.22 -6.98 -5.39
CA LYS A 57 -24.74 -5.78 -6.09
C LYS A 57 -23.21 -5.71 -6.14
N VAL A 58 -22.53 -6.08 -5.06
CA VAL A 58 -21.06 -6.16 -5.02
C VAL A 58 -20.56 -7.19 -6.04
N GLU A 59 -21.14 -8.39 -6.06
CA GLU A 59 -20.78 -9.42 -7.03
C GLU A 59 -21.07 -9.01 -8.47
N GLU A 60 -22.17 -8.29 -8.71
CA GLU A 60 -22.47 -7.70 -10.01
C GLU A 60 -21.38 -6.71 -10.47
N LEU A 61 -21.02 -5.76 -9.61
CA LEU A 61 -20.01 -4.73 -9.90
C LEU A 61 -18.62 -5.36 -10.13
N LYS A 62 -18.24 -6.37 -9.33
CA LYS A 62 -17.02 -7.16 -9.53
C LYS A 62 -17.03 -7.86 -10.90
N ARG A 63 -18.13 -8.53 -11.26
CA ARG A 63 -18.26 -9.21 -12.56
C ARG A 63 -18.18 -8.22 -13.73
N ARG A 64 -18.75 -7.02 -13.60
CA ARG A 64 -18.62 -5.95 -14.61
C ARG A 64 -17.17 -5.48 -14.74
N MET A 65 -16.47 -5.26 -13.62
CA MET A 65 -15.05 -4.93 -13.62
C MET A 65 -14.21 -6.01 -14.28
N ASP A 66 -14.42 -7.28 -13.93
CA ASP A 66 -13.66 -8.38 -14.49
C ASP A 66 -13.92 -8.56 -15.99
N LYS A 67 -15.18 -8.44 -16.43
CA LYS A 67 -15.53 -8.46 -17.86
C LYS A 67 -14.87 -7.32 -18.61
N ARG A 68 -14.85 -6.12 -18.02
CA ARG A 68 -14.20 -4.94 -18.60
C ARG A 68 -12.69 -5.12 -18.66
N ARG A 69 -12.05 -5.51 -17.56
CA ARG A 69 -10.62 -5.83 -17.49
C ARG A 69 -10.24 -6.88 -18.54
N LYS A 70 -11.05 -7.94 -18.68
CA LYS A 70 -10.84 -8.97 -19.71
C LYS A 70 -10.99 -8.43 -21.14
N ARG A 71 -11.89 -7.47 -21.39
CA ARG A 71 -12.06 -6.82 -22.70
C ARG A 71 -10.92 -5.84 -22.99
N GLU A 72 -10.50 -5.06 -22.01
CA GLU A 72 -9.37 -4.12 -22.13
C GLU A 72 -8.05 -4.88 -22.33
N VAL A 73 -7.83 -5.98 -21.60
CA VAL A 73 -6.67 -6.89 -21.79
C VAL A 73 -6.66 -7.52 -23.19
N ARG A 74 -7.84 -7.78 -23.79
CA ARG A 74 -7.95 -8.29 -25.18
C ARG A 74 -7.69 -7.21 -26.23
N HIS A 75 -7.96 -5.94 -25.91
CA HIS A 75 -7.74 -4.81 -26.83
C HIS A 75 -6.38 -4.12 -26.66
N GLN A 76 -5.67 -4.36 -25.54
CA GLN A 76 -4.31 -3.90 -25.30
C GLN A 76 -3.44 -5.05 -24.78
N PRO A 77 -2.68 -5.73 -25.66
CA PRO A 77 -1.76 -6.80 -25.26
C PRO A 77 -0.55 -6.32 -24.42
N SER A 78 -0.35 -5.00 -24.28
CA SER A 78 0.94 -4.45 -23.82
C SER A 78 1.04 -4.20 -22.32
N THR A 79 -0.03 -3.84 -21.60
CA THR A 79 0.11 -3.32 -20.23
C THR A 79 0.36 -4.39 -19.17
N THR A 80 -0.26 -5.57 -19.30
CA THR A 80 -0.05 -6.66 -18.33
C THR A 80 1.33 -7.31 -18.47
N THR A 81 1.78 -7.51 -19.71
CA THR A 81 3.13 -8.01 -20.01
C THR A 81 4.16 -6.98 -19.58
N ARG A 82 3.96 -5.70 -19.88
CA ARG A 82 4.85 -4.61 -19.46
C ARG A 82 4.99 -4.50 -17.94
N LYS A 83 3.92 -4.63 -17.15
CA LYS A 83 4.03 -4.65 -15.67
C LYS A 83 4.79 -5.87 -15.13
N LYS A 84 4.70 -7.02 -15.81
CA LYS A 84 5.48 -8.21 -15.44
C LYS A 84 6.96 -7.99 -15.79
N VAL A 85 7.23 -7.47 -16.98
CA VAL A 85 8.55 -7.07 -17.49
C VAL A 85 9.19 -6.04 -16.55
N GLU A 86 8.49 -4.96 -16.17
CA GLU A 86 8.99 -3.94 -15.23
C GLU A 86 9.37 -4.53 -13.87
N ARG A 87 8.62 -5.50 -13.33
CA ARG A 87 8.98 -6.21 -12.09
C ARG A 87 10.23 -7.07 -12.21
N ASP A 88 10.50 -7.63 -13.39
CA ASP A 88 11.68 -8.46 -13.64
C ASP A 88 12.97 -7.59 -13.77
N TYR A 89 12.81 -6.28 -14.01
CA TYR A 89 13.91 -5.30 -14.18
C TYR A 89 14.14 -4.37 -13.00
N GLU A 90 13.29 -4.38 -11.98
CA GLU A 90 13.43 -3.55 -10.79
C GLU A 90 13.70 -4.41 -9.56
N ARG A 91 14.65 -3.99 -8.72
CA ARG A 91 14.92 -4.61 -7.43
C ARG A 91 14.74 -3.60 -6.31
N LEU A 92 14.12 -4.02 -5.22
CA LEU A 92 13.99 -3.21 -4.02
C LEU A 92 15.30 -3.23 -3.21
N MET A 93 16.00 -2.10 -3.17
CA MET A 93 17.15 -1.89 -2.29
C MET A 93 16.68 -1.25 -0.99
N LYS A 94 16.70 -2.04 0.09
CA LYS A 94 16.41 -1.55 1.44
C LYS A 94 17.70 -1.10 2.12
N LYS A 95 17.72 0.12 2.66
CA LYS A 95 18.89 0.65 3.39
C LYS A 95 18.66 0.84 4.88
N GLY A 96 17.42 0.79 5.33
CA GLY A 96 17.10 0.92 6.74
C GLY A 96 15.65 0.65 7.04
N TRP A 97 15.43 0.12 8.23
CA TRP A 97 14.12 -0.14 8.80
C TRP A 97 14.18 0.16 10.29
N ASP A 98 13.14 0.82 10.80
CA ASP A 98 12.93 1.06 12.22
C ASP A 98 11.46 0.83 12.55
N SER A 99 11.17 0.38 13.77
CA SER A 99 9.84 0.14 14.28
C SER A 99 9.76 0.60 15.71
N ARG A 100 8.73 1.39 16.02
CA ARG A 100 8.49 1.93 17.36
C ARG A 100 7.08 1.55 17.78
N ASP A 101 7.00 0.87 18.92
CA ASP A 101 5.75 0.60 19.61
C ASP A 101 5.75 1.38 20.92
N PHE A 102 4.70 2.14 21.16
CA PHE A 102 4.56 2.95 22.37
C PHE A 102 3.09 3.04 22.82
N GLY A 103 2.85 3.11 24.12
CA GLY A 103 1.52 3.33 24.67
C GLY A 103 1.26 4.81 24.99
N MET A 104 0.08 5.08 25.54
CA MET A 104 -0.35 6.43 25.92
C MET A 104 0.41 6.99 27.12
N GLU A 105 1.08 6.15 27.91
CA GLU A 105 1.87 6.53 29.08
C GLU A 105 3.10 7.40 28.77
N VAL A 106 3.61 7.33 27.53
CA VAL A 106 4.76 8.13 27.07
C VAL A 106 4.35 9.27 26.12
N VAL A 107 3.06 9.49 25.93
CA VAL A 107 2.49 10.51 25.05
C VAL A 107 2.26 11.79 25.85
N ARG A 108 2.75 12.93 25.37
CA ARG A 108 2.64 14.23 26.06
C ARG A 108 1.33 14.93 25.74
N GLY A 109 0.86 14.83 24.50
CA GLY A 109 -0.41 15.41 24.04
C GLY A 109 -1.39 14.38 23.51
N SER A 110 -2.66 14.48 23.91
CA SER A 110 -3.74 13.63 23.40
C SER A 110 -4.86 14.44 22.74
N TYR A 111 -5.55 13.79 21.81
CA TYR A 111 -6.75 14.27 21.15
C TYR A 111 -7.83 13.20 21.29
N THR A 112 -9.05 13.61 21.65
CA THR A 112 -10.17 12.70 21.81
C THR A 112 -10.95 12.60 20.50
N VAL A 113 -10.97 11.41 19.90
CA VAL A 113 -11.88 11.07 18.80
C VAL A 113 -13.19 10.59 19.43
N ARG A 114 -14.32 11.08 18.92
CA ARG A 114 -15.66 10.78 19.44
C ARG A 114 -16.52 10.19 18.32
N SER A 115 -17.33 9.20 18.68
CA SER A 115 -18.49 8.70 17.94
C SER A 115 -19.72 8.88 18.85
N ASP A 116 -20.90 8.44 18.41
CA ASP A 116 -22.18 8.63 19.11
C ASP A 116 -22.20 8.03 20.52
N MET A 117 -21.61 6.83 20.70
CA MET A 117 -21.63 6.11 21.99
C MET A 117 -20.28 6.05 22.71
N TYR A 118 -19.17 6.14 21.98
CA TYR A 118 -17.84 5.95 22.55
C TYR A 118 -16.89 7.08 22.17
N SER A 119 -15.89 7.28 23.02
CA SER A 119 -14.77 8.16 22.71
C SER A 119 -13.46 7.50 23.11
N VAL A 120 -12.39 7.84 22.42
CA VAL A 120 -11.04 7.35 22.73
C VAL A 120 -10.03 8.48 22.59
N ALA A 121 -9.15 8.60 23.58
CA ALA A 121 -8.00 9.48 23.51
C ALA A 121 -6.86 8.80 22.73
N ILE A 122 -6.39 9.46 21.67
CA ILE A 122 -5.23 9.06 20.86
C ILE A 122 -4.15 10.15 20.92
N PRO A 123 -2.90 9.91 20.50
CA PRO A 123 -1.88 10.96 20.50
C PRO A 123 -2.23 12.11 19.54
N VAL A 124 -1.78 13.33 19.86
CA VAL A 124 -1.86 14.47 18.92
C VAL A 124 -0.96 14.28 17.71
N VAL A 125 -1.23 14.99 16.62
CA VAL A 125 -0.45 14.92 15.37
C VAL A 125 1.06 15.10 15.60
N ALA A 126 1.44 16.01 16.50
CA ALA A 126 2.83 16.32 16.83
C ALA A 126 3.61 15.09 17.31
N GLU A 127 2.99 14.19 18.08
CA GLU A 127 3.63 13.00 18.63
C GLU A 127 4.06 12.01 17.54
N PHE A 128 3.26 11.92 16.48
CA PHE A 128 3.55 11.10 15.31
C PHE A 128 4.62 11.74 14.44
N THR A 129 4.49 13.04 14.14
CA THR A 129 5.42 13.73 13.25
C THR A 129 6.82 13.84 13.86
N GLU A 130 6.93 14.14 15.16
CA GLU A 130 8.23 14.18 15.85
C GLU A 130 8.93 12.81 15.82
N ARG A 131 8.19 11.73 16.09
CA ARG A 131 8.74 10.37 16.03
C ARG A 131 9.13 9.97 14.62
N ALA A 132 8.32 10.29 13.61
CA ALA A 132 8.61 10.02 12.21
C ALA A 132 9.91 10.72 11.76
N MET A 133 10.07 12.00 12.10
CA MET A 133 11.28 12.77 11.80
C MET A 133 12.51 12.23 12.52
N GLN A 134 12.36 11.80 13.78
CA GLN A 134 13.44 11.17 14.51
C GLN A 134 13.84 9.83 13.88
N MET A 135 12.88 8.97 13.50
CA MET A 135 13.15 7.70 12.79
C MET A 135 13.90 7.93 11.48
N GLN A 136 13.46 8.93 10.68
CA GLN A 136 14.12 9.32 9.44
C GLN A 136 15.57 9.75 9.68
N LYS A 137 15.79 10.65 10.64
CA LYS A 137 17.13 11.14 11.00
C LYS A 137 18.04 10.00 11.47
N ASP A 138 17.55 9.12 12.35
CA ASP A 138 18.31 8.01 12.91
C ASP A 138 18.74 7.00 11.83
N ILE A 139 17.89 6.75 10.84
CA ILE A 139 18.21 5.85 9.73
C ILE A 139 19.18 6.51 8.75
N LEU A 140 18.93 7.76 8.37
CA LEU A 140 19.80 8.49 7.43
C LEU A 140 21.22 8.65 7.98
N ALA A 141 21.36 8.95 9.29
CA ALA A 141 22.66 9.10 9.93
C ALA A 141 23.52 7.82 9.92
N LYS A 142 22.89 6.64 9.82
CA LYS A 142 23.58 5.34 9.79
C LYS A 142 24.02 4.92 8.38
N GLN A 143 23.67 5.69 7.34
CA GLN A 143 23.98 5.31 5.96
C GLN A 143 25.41 5.68 5.56
N THR A 144 26.23 4.67 5.25
CA THR A 144 27.59 4.85 4.72
C THR A 144 27.63 5.11 3.21
N LYS A 145 26.56 4.74 2.49
CA LYS A 145 26.35 5.02 1.05
C LYS A 145 24.85 5.32 0.84
N PRO A 146 24.45 6.61 0.90
CA PRO A 146 23.05 7.00 0.81
C PRO A 146 22.45 6.64 -0.56
N LEU A 147 21.14 6.44 -0.57
CA LEU A 147 20.37 6.21 -1.79
C LEU A 147 20.32 7.50 -2.61
N LEU A 148 20.35 7.36 -3.94
CA LEU A 148 20.29 8.52 -4.86
C LEU A 148 18.88 9.13 -4.86
N ARG A 149 17.85 8.28 -4.78
CA ARG A 149 16.44 8.67 -4.72
C ARG A 149 15.72 7.78 -3.70
N PRO A 150 15.92 8.04 -2.40
CA PRO A 150 15.24 7.27 -1.37
C PRO A 150 13.73 7.53 -1.42
N GLN A 151 12.95 6.47 -1.31
CA GLN A 151 11.53 6.51 -1.01
C GLN A 151 11.32 6.22 0.47
N HIS A 152 10.58 7.11 1.11
CA HIS A 152 10.30 7.12 2.54
C HIS A 152 8.93 6.51 2.81
N TYR A 153 8.89 5.48 3.64
CA TYR A 153 7.66 4.80 4.01
C TYR A 153 7.50 4.79 5.52
N CYS A 154 6.90 5.85 6.05
CA CYS A 154 6.55 5.95 7.47
C CYS A 154 5.04 5.75 7.66
N MET A 155 4.66 4.70 8.39
CA MET A 155 3.28 4.31 8.59
C MET A 155 2.97 4.20 10.08
N ALA A 156 1.80 4.67 10.50
CA ALA A 156 1.32 4.55 11.87
C ALA A 156 0.00 3.77 11.94
N SER A 157 -0.21 3.05 13.03
CA SER A 157 -1.48 2.42 13.39
C SER A 157 -1.72 2.56 14.89
N VAL A 158 -2.99 2.73 15.26
CA VAL A 158 -3.43 2.85 16.65
C VAL A 158 -4.28 1.63 16.99
N GLY A 159 -3.96 0.94 18.08
CA GLY A 159 -4.80 -0.10 18.67
C GLY A 159 -5.70 0.45 19.75
N ILE A 160 -6.94 0.00 19.73
CA ILE A 160 -8.01 0.40 20.64
C ILE A 160 -8.53 -0.86 21.30
N LYS A 161 -8.68 -0.82 22.62
CA LYS A 161 -9.28 -1.90 23.39
C LYS A 161 -10.39 -1.38 24.30
N GLY A 162 -11.45 -2.16 24.42
CA GLY A 162 -12.43 -2.06 25.49
C GLY A 162 -12.03 -2.90 26.70
N SER A 163 -12.90 -2.95 27.69
CA SER A 163 -12.69 -3.72 28.92
C SER A 163 -13.08 -5.18 28.78
N GLU A 164 -13.94 -5.54 27.82
CA GLU A 164 -14.42 -6.90 27.66
C GLU A 164 -13.78 -7.63 26.48
N ARG A 165 -14.33 -7.45 25.27
CA ARG A 165 -14.04 -8.27 24.07
C ARG A 165 -13.51 -7.44 22.91
N PHE A 166 -13.70 -6.14 22.93
CA PHE A 166 -13.32 -5.27 21.84
C PHE A 166 -11.81 -5.03 21.88
N TYR A 167 -11.12 -5.58 20.88
CA TYR A 167 -9.73 -5.27 20.61
C TYR A 167 -9.56 -5.16 19.09
N THR A 168 -9.15 -3.98 18.65
CA THR A 168 -8.99 -3.69 17.22
C THR A 168 -7.83 -2.73 17.00
N LYS A 169 -7.42 -2.58 15.74
CA LYS A 169 -6.39 -1.63 15.34
C LYS A 169 -6.76 -0.98 14.03
N THR A 170 -6.40 0.29 13.88
CA THR A 170 -6.53 0.97 12.60
C THR A 170 -5.64 0.31 11.57
N SER A 171 -6.04 0.39 10.30
CA SER A 171 -5.10 0.10 9.22
C SER A 171 -3.94 1.10 9.24
N HIS A 172 -2.78 0.67 8.74
CA HIS A 172 -1.60 1.53 8.63
C HIS A 172 -1.94 2.79 7.80
N THR A 173 -1.53 3.95 8.31
CA THR A 173 -1.79 5.26 7.71
C THR A 173 -0.45 5.99 7.51
N PRO A 174 -0.17 6.51 6.31
CA PRO A 174 1.11 7.14 6.02
C PRO A 174 1.27 8.45 6.79
N VAL A 175 2.32 8.56 7.60
CA VAL A 175 2.70 9.78 8.32
C VAL A 175 3.56 10.70 7.46
N LEU A 176 4.41 10.11 6.62
CA LEU A 176 5.25 10.84 5.67
C LEU A 176 4.84 10.53 4.23
N THR A 177 5.12 11.47 3.33
CA THR A 177 5.08 11.27 1.88
C THR A 177 6.28 10.40 1.44
N PRO A 178 6.25 9.86 0.21
CA PRO A 178 7.39 9.13 -0.37
C PRO A 178 8.68 9.96 -0.43
N ASP A 179 8.56 11.29 -0.51
CA ASP A 179 9.68 12.23 -0.51
C ASP A 179 10.26 12.50 0.90
N GLY A 180 9.57 12.01 1.93
CA GLY A 180 9.97 12.16 3.33
C GLY A 180 9.41 13.38 4.04
N ASP A 181 8.49 14.11 3.39
CA ASP A 181 7.78 15.25 3.99
C ASP A 181 6.58 14.79 4.82
N ILE A 182 6.06 15.65 5.69
CA ILE A 182 4.86 15.34 6.48
C ILE A 182 3.66 15.22 5.55
N ASN A 183 2.90 14.13 5.67
CA ASN A 183 1.63 13.99 4.97
C ASN A 183 0.55 14.80 5.70
N GLU A 184 0.12 15.92 5.12
CA GLU A 184 -0.86 16.84 5.72
C GLU A 184 -2.22 16.16 6.01
N GLU A 185 -2.60 15.16 5.21
CA GLU A 185 -3.87 14.44 5.38
C GLU A 185 -3.78 13.28 6.38
N PHE A 186 -2.58 12.94 6.87
CA PHE A 186 -2.33 11.81 7.75
C PHE A 186 -3.32 11.77 8.93
N TYR A 187 -3.40 12.88 9.65
CA TYR A 187 -4.09 12.91 10.93
C TYR A 187 -5.60 12.84 10.77
N ALA A 188 -6.16 13.55 9.79
CA ALA A 188 -7.57 13.47 9.44
C ALA A 188 -7.96 12.04 9.03
N ARG A 189 -7.15 11.37 8.18
CA ARG A 189 -7.38 9.98 7.77
C ARG A 189 -7.28 9.00 8.95
N LEU A 190 -6.33 9.21 9.86
CA LEU A 190 -6.21 8.37 11.05
C LEU A 190 -7.42 8.53 11.98
N CYS A 191 -7.84 9.76 12.26
CA CYS A 191 -9.02 10.04 13.07
C CYS A 191 -10.28 9.43 12.48
N GLY A 192 -10.52 9.58 11.16
CA GLY A 192 -11.67 8.95 10.50
C GLY A 192 -11.65 7.42 10.59
N LYS A 193 -10.47 6.79 10.51
CA LYS A 193 -10.34 5.34 10.75
C LYS A 193 -10.64 4.94 12.19
N VAL A 194 -10.26 5.77 13.16
CA VAL A 194 -10.59 5.54 14.58
C VAL A 194 -12.10 5.65 14.77
N GLU A 195 -12.74 6.69 14.22
CA GLU A 195 -14.19 6.88 14.26
C GLU A 195 -14.94 5.67 13.71
N THR A 196 -14.57 5.17 12.52
CA THR A 196 -15.16 3.95 11.94
C THR A 196 -14.98 2.70 12.83
N LEU A 197 -13.92 2.64 13.65
CA LEU A 197 -13.75 1.55 14.62
C LEU A 197 -14.66 1.73 15.83
N LEU A 198 -14.82 2.97 16.32
CA LEU A 198 -15.72 3.28 17.43
C LEU A 198 -17.17 2.97 17.07
N ASP A 199 -17.59 3.22 15.82
CA ASP A 199 -18.96 2.93 15.35
C ASP A 199 -19.30 1.43 15.42
N ARG A 200 -18.28 0.56 15.44
CA ARG A 200 -18.43 -0.89 15.55
C ARG A 200 -18.33 -1.39 16.99
N ALA A 201 -17.90 -0.57 17.93
CA ALA A 201 -17.75 -0.97 19.33
C ALA A 201 -19.05 -1.42 20.02
N PRO A 202 -20.24 -0.85 19.73
CA PRO A 202 -21.50 -1.30 20.32
C PRO A 202 -21.83 -2.78 20.07
N ASP A 203 -21.28 -3.39 19.00
CA ASP A 203 -21.46 -4.82 18.71
C ASP A 203 -20.70 -5.73 19.70
N TYR A 204 -19.75 -5.17 20.46
CA TYR A 204 -18.77 -5.94 21.26
C TYR A 204 -18.60 -5.46 22.70
N GLU A 205 -19.05 -4.26 23.05
CA GLU A 205 -18.94 -3.67 24.40
C GLU A 205 -20.27 -3.06 24.83
N GLU A 206 -20.46 -2.94 26.15
CA GLU A 206 -21.56 -2.16 26.72
C GLU A 206 -21.26 -0.66 26.65
N SER A 207 -22.29 0.16 26.41
CA SER A 207 -22.16 1.63 26.23
C SER A 207 -21.57 2.39 27.43
N THR A 208 -21.44 1.73 28.59
CA THR A 208 -20.93 2.29 29.84
C THR A 208 -19.42 2.13 30.02
N LEU A 209 -18.75 1.42 29.12
CA LEU A 209 -17.34 1.04 29.26
C LEU A 209 -16.42 1.93 28.41
N ASP A 210 -15.35 2.43 29.03
CA ASP A 210 -14.39 3.30 28.36
C ASP A 210 -13.50 2.52 27.39
N LEU A 211 -13.36 3.02 26.16
CA LEU A 211 -12.39 2.53 25.20
C LEU A 211 -11.06 3.26 25.38
N ILE A 212 -9.97 2.51 25.36
CA ILE A 212 -8.62 3.06 25.53
C ILE A 212 -7.70 2.73 24.35
N CYS A 213 -6.88 3.71 23.97
CA CYS A 213 -5.78 3.49 23.05
C CYS A 213 -4.70 2.65 23.77
N CYS A 214 -4.54 1.39 23.39
CA CYS A 214 -3.65 0.46 24.07
C CYS A 214 -2.22 0.46 23.53
N ASN A 215 -2.05 0.74 22.24
CA ASN A 215 -0.74 0.80 21.61
C ASN A 215 -0.78 1.65 20.35
N VAL A 216 0.36 2.23 20.03
CA VAL A 216 0.62 2.94 18.80
C VAL A 216 1.86 2.33 18.19
N THR A 217 1.70 1.79 16.98
CA THR A 217 2.77 1.18 16.22
C THR A 217 3.14 2.08 15.06
N MET A 218 4.41 2.44 14.97
CA MET A 218 4.99 3.18 13.84
C MET A 218 6.09 2.36 13.21
N THR A 219 6.05 2.21 11.89
CA THR A 219 7.13 1.56 11.13
C THR A 219 7.66 2.52 10.09
N TYR A 220 8.98 2.61 9.98
CA TYR A 220 9.65 3.41 8.99
C TYR A 220 10.56 2.52 8.15
N THR A 221 10.47 2.65 6.83
CA THR A 221 11.39 2.01 5.89
C THR A 221 11.93 3.06 4.93
N ILE A 222 13.23 3.00 4.63
CA ILE A 222 13.81 3.72 3.50
C ILE A 222 14.29 2.71 2.47
N SER A 223 13.82 2.90 1.25
CA SER A 223 14.13 1.99 0.15
C SER A 223 14.22 2.74 -1.17
N GLN A 224 14.92 2.17 -2.14
CA GLN A 224 14.94 2.65 -3.51
C GLN A 224 14.68 1.47 -4.42
N TRP A 225 13.78 1.64 -5.39
CA TRP A 225 13.67 0.71 -6.51
C TRP A 225 14.81 1.00 -7.48
N GLU A 226 15.63 0.01 -7.74
CA GLU A 226 16.76 0.11 -8.66
C GLU A 226 16.50 -0.73 -9.90
N ASN A 227 16.54 -0.05 -11.04
CA ASN A 227 16.54 -0.68 -12.35
C ASN A 227 17.78 -1.57 -12.53
N ILE A 228 17.65 -2.64 -13.31
CA ILE A 228 18.72 -3.60 -13.65
C ILE A 228 20.00 -2.88 -14.10
N THR A 229 19.86 -1.73 -14.76
CA THR A 229 20.95 -0.88 -15.22
C THR A 229 21.94 -0.48 -14.13
N ASN A 230 21.49 -0.38 -12.88
CA ASN A 230 22.30 0.02 -11.74
C ASN A 230 22.77 -1.16 -10.87
N TRP A 231 22.43 -2.41 -11.22
CA TRP A 231 22.81 -3.58 -10.41
C TRP A 231 24.30 -3.91 -10.46
N TYR A 232 25.03 -3.42 -11.47
CA TYR A 232 26.46 -3.67 -11.67
C TYR A 232 27.26 -2.36 -11.85
N PRO A 233 27.39 -1.54 -10.79
CA PRO A 233 27.98 -0.20 -10.88
C PRO A 233 29.48 -0.17 -11.20
N ASP A 234 30.19 -1.30 -11.04
CA ASP A 234 31.65 -1.40 -11.24
C ASP A 234 32.06 -1.74 -12.68
N SER A 235 31.16 -1.69 -13.68
CA SER A 235 31.53 -1.89 -15.08
C SER A 235 31.84 -0.58 -15.78
N ASP A 236 33.03 -0.48 -16.39
CA ASP A 236 33.43 0.66 -17.23
C ASP A 236 32.55 0.85 -18.48
N THR A 237 31.69 -0.11 -18.79
CA THR A 237 30.71 -0.03 -19.87
C THR A 237 29.34 0.42 -19.35
N PRO A 238 28.67 1.38 -20.03
CA PRO A 238 27.27 1.70 -19.76
C PRO A 238 26.41 0.47 -20.10
N PHE A 239 26.11 -0.29 -19.05
CA PHE A 239 25.39 -1.55 -19.02
C PHE A 239 25.94 -2.67 -19.95
N PRO A 240 26.77 -3.58 -19.43
CA PRO A 240 27.32 -4.66 -20.25
C PRO A 240 26.20 -5.63 -20.64
N LYS A 241 26.09 -5.94 -21.94
CA LYS A 241 25.18 -6.96 -22.47
C LYS A 241 25.38 -8.34 -21.80
N TYR A 242 26.60 -8.60 -21.35
CA TYR A 242 27.01 -9.82 -20.69
C TYR A 242 27.81 -9.55 -19.41
N LYS A 243 27.46 -10.20 -18.32
CA LYS A 243 28.25 -10.22 -17.09
C LYS A 243 28.95 -11.56 -16.96
N HIS A 244 30.27 -11.55 -17.03
CA HIS A 244 31.09 -12.74 -16.84
C HIS A 244 31.37 -12.96 -15.35
N PHE A 245 31.03 -14.15 -14.86
CA PHE A 245 31.44 -14.69 -13.57
C PHE A 245 32.51 -15.76 -13.81
N ARG A 246 33.17 -16.20 -12.73
CA ARG A 246 34.23 -17.22 -12.82
C ARG A 246 33.79 -18.48 -13.56
N ASP A 247 32.56 -18.94 -13.29
CA ASP A 247 32.07 -20.26 -13.73
C ASP A 247 30.98 -20.17 -14.80
N PHE A 248 30.44 -18.99 -15.08
CA PHE A 248 29.37 -18.79 -16.06
C PHE A 248 29.29 -17.35 -16.54
N THR A 249 28.57 -17.13 -17.64
CA THR A 249 28.26 -15.80 -18.16
C THR A 249 26.77 -15.58 -18.11
N VAL A 250 26.34 -14.44 -17.58
CA VAL A 250 24.94 -14.03 -17.54
C VAL A 250 24.69 -13.05 -18.67
N PHE A 251 23.70 -13.33 -19.52
CA PHE A 251 23.14 -12.37 -20.44
C PHE A 251 22.18 -11.43 -19.69
N LEU A 252 22.35 -10.13 -19.88
CA LEU A 252 21.51 -9.11 -19.24
C LEU A 252 20.55 -8.51 -20.27
N ALA A 253 19.27 -8.89 -20.18
CA ALA A 253 18.22 -8.50 -21.12
C ALA A 253 17.74 -7.04 -20.92
N SER A 254 18.60 -6.04 -21.07
CA SER A 254 18.31 -4.63 -20.66
C SER A 254 17.25 -3.87 -21.43
N ASN A 255 16.75 -4.36 -22.58
CA ASN A 255 15.84 -3.57 -23.39
C ASN A 255 14.42 -3.57 -22.82
N GLU A 256 14.05 -2.55 -22.05
CA GLU A 256 12.73 -2.39 -21.43
C GLU A 256 11.55 -2.40 -22.42
N LYS A 257 11.80 -2.16 -23.72
CA LYS A 257 10.76 -2.16 -24.75
C LYS A 257 10.41 -3.56 -25.25
N ILE A 258 11.22 -4.57 -24.93
CA ILE A 258 11.09 -5.94 -25.43
C ILE A 258 11.02 -6.88 -24.22
N GLY A 259 10.17 -7.91 -24.26
CA GLY A 259 10.07 -8.86 -23.14
C GLY A 259 11.41 -9.53 -22.82
N CYS A 260 11.68 -9.79 -21.55
CA CYS A 260 12.93 -10.46 -21.12
C CYS A 260 13.10 -11.84 -21.78
N GLU A 261 12.02 -12.62 -21.85
CA GLU A 261 11.97 -13.94 -22.50
C GLU A 261 12.29 -13.83 -24.00
N GLU A 262 11.72 -12.83 -24.68
CA GLU A 262 11.96 -12.57 -26.09
C GLU A 262 13.42 -12.20 -26.36
N GLN A 263 14.00 -11.32 -25.54
CA GLN A 263 15.43 -10.97 -25.62
C GLN A 263 16.33 -12.18 -25.36
N CYS A 264 16.00 -13.04 -24.38
CA CYS A 264 16.72 -14.28 -24.10
C CYS A 264 16.65 -15.24 -25.29
N VAL A 265 15.47 -15.42 -25.90
CA VAL A 265 15.31 -16.27 -27.09
C VAL A 265 16.09 -15.70 -28.28
N MET A 266 16.05 -14.38 -28.51
CA MET A 266 16.83 -13.72 -29.56
C MET A 266 18.33 -13.92 -29.35
N GLU A 267 18.82 -13.78 -28.11
CA GLU A 267 20.24 -13.95 -27.84
C GLU A 267 20.67 -15.41 -27.93
N LEU A 268 19.87 -16.35 -27.44
CA LEU A 268 20.11 -17.78 -27.64
C LEU A 268 20.13 -18.12 -29.13
N ASN A 269 19.16 -17.63 -29.91
CA ASN A 269 19.14 -17.84 -31.36
C ASN A 269 20.39 -17.26 -32.04
N ARG A 270 20.84 -16.07 -31.62
CA ARG A 270 22.09 -15.48 -32.12
C ARG A 270 23.31 -16.35 -31.79
N ILE A 271 23.38 -16.92 -30.58
CA ILE A 271 24.47 -17.79 -30.15
C ILE A 271 24.47 -19.12 -30.92
N PHE A 272 23.30 -19.76 -31.07
CA PHE A 272 23.19 -21.09 -31.66
C PHE A 272 23.18 -21.10 -33.19
N TYR A 273 22.61 -20.07 -33.82
CA TYR A 273 22.42 -20.04 -35.27
C TYR A 273 23.26 -19.00 -35.99
N GLY A 274 23.98 -18.13 -35.26
CA GLY A 274 24.94 -17.16 -35.81
C GLY A 274 24.32 -16.21 -36.84
N ASN A 275 23.74 -15.09 -36.38
CA ASN A 275 23.21 -13.98 -37.21
C ASN A 275 22.76 -14.35 -38.64
N LEU A 276 21.52 -14.80 -38.79
CA LEU A 276 20.79 -14.75 -40.06
C LEU A 276 19.77 -13.60 -40.02
N ILE A 277 20.25 -12.36 -39.93
CA ILE A 277 19.64 -11.14 -40.51
C ILE A 277 20.78 -10.19 -40.87
#